data_AF-A0A5B0GR96-F1
#
_entry.id   AF-A0A5B0GR96-F1
#
_cell.length_a   1.000
_cell.length_b   1.000
_cell.length_c   1.000
_cell.angle_alpha   90.00
_cell.angle_beta   90.00
_cell.angle_gamma   90.00
#
_symmetry.space_group_name_H-M   'P 1'
#
loop_
_entity.id
_entity.type
_entity.pdbx_description
1 polymer ?
#
loop_
_entity_poly.entity_id
_entity_poly.type
_entity_poly.pdbx_seq_one_letter_code
_entity_poly.pdbx_strand_id
1 'polypeptide(L)' 'MPKREAQGGRPSKGARDTMVTRLPADEGAAVRQLAVDLDWSYSDTVAALIRFGMQHREQLPIAFTSHGQEELPLNKAS' A
#
# COMPACT_ATOMS: atom_id res chain seq x y z
N MET A 1 17.00 27.11 -6.91
CA MET A 1 16.47 26.72 -5.59
C MET A 1 16.27 25.21 -5.60
N PRO A 2 16.85 24.42 -4.68
CA PRO A 2 16.67 22.99 -4.70
C PRO A 2 15.23 22.65 -4.31
N LYS A 3 14.67 21.70 -5.05
CA LYS A 3 13.28 21.24 -5.04
C LYS A 3 12.93 20.74 -3.63
N ARG A 4 11.84 21.24 -3.02
CA ARG A 4 11.33 20.74 -1.75
C ARG A 4 11.08 19.23 -1.89
N GLU A 5 11.89 18.42 -1.22
CA GLU A 5 11.60 17.01 -1.01
C GLU A 5 10.23 16.92 -0.34
N ALA A 6 9.34 16.11 -0.90
CA ALA A 6 8.00 15.94 -0.35
C ALA A 6 8.14 15.41 1.09
N GLN A 7 7.90 16.28 2.07
CA GLN A 7 7.96 15.97 3.50
C GLN A 7 6.78 15.06 3.87
N GLY A 8 6.91 13.78 3.54
CA GLY A 8 5.87 12.75 3.66
C GLY A 8 5.64 12.20 5.08
N GLY A 9 6.16 12.85 6.13
CA GLY A 9 6.00 12.34 7.49
C GLY A 9 6.16 13.40 8.59
N ARG A 10 5.42 13.23 9.69
CA ARG A 10 5.63 13.98 10.94
C ARG A 10 7.08 13.75 11.37
N PRO A 11 7.89 14.80 11.67
CA PRO A 11 9.30 14.65 12.01
C PRO A 11 9.57 13.63 13.13
N SER A 12 8.64 13.50 14.07
CA SER A 12 8.69 12.52 15.17
C SER A 12 8.64 11.05 14.73
N LYS A 13 8.34 10.75 13.47
CA LYS A 13 8.20 9.38 12.93
C LYS A 13 9.34 8.98 11.99
N GLY A 14 10.39 9.81 11.90
CA GLY A 14 11.53 9.61 11.01
C GLY A 14 11.21 9.90 9.54
N ALA A 15 12.22 9.78 8.68
CA ALA A 15 12.04 9.87 7.24
C ALA A 15 11.15 8.71 6.76
N ARG A 16 10.07 9.02 6.03
CA ARG A 16 9.14 8.04 5.47
C ARG A 16 8.80 8.44 4.03
N ASP A 17 8.77 7.46 3.14
CA ASP A 17 8.19 7.60 1.82
C ASP A 17 6.66 7.48 1.90
N THR A 18 5.95 8.38 1.25
CA THR A 18 4.49 8.33 1.17
C THR A 18 4.08 7.31 0.11
N MET A 19 3.24 6.35 0.49
CA MET A 19 2.64 5.39 -0.42
C MET A 19 1.12 5.60 -0.50
N VAL A 20 0.59 5.72 -1.72
CA VAL A 20 -0.84 5.66 -2.00
C VAL A 20 -1.06 4.50 -2.94
N THR A 21 -1.81 3.49 -2.50
CA THR A 21 -2.12 2.31 -3.30
C THR A 21 -3.55 1.85 -3.05
N ARG A 22 -4.16 1.18 -4.03
CA ARG A 22 -5.45 0.52 -3.89
C ARG A 22 -5.21 -0.96 -3.61
N LEU A 23 -5.89 -1.47 -2.59
CA LEU A 23 -5.92 -2.89 -2.24
C LEU A 23 -7.35 -3.39 -2.47
N PRO A 24 -7.55 -4.67 -2.80
CA PRO A 24 -8.88 -5.25 -2.72
C PRO A 24 -9.42 -5.17 -1.28
N ALA A 25 -10.75 -5.12 -1.16
CA ALA A 25 -11.42 -4.69 0.06
C ALA A 25 -11.13 -5.62 1.25
N ASP A 26 -11.07 -6.93 0.97
CA ASP A 26 -10.90 -7.96 1.99
C ASP A 26 -9.49 -7.91 2.59
N GLU A 27 -8.46 -7.69 1.78
CA GLU A 27 -7.08 -7.50 2.20
C GLU A 27 -6.94 -6.22 3.02
N GLY A 28 -7.59 -5.14 2.59
CA GLY A 28 -7.65 -3.89 3.35
C GLY A 28 -8.30 -4.08 4.73
N ALA A 29 -9.38 -4.86 4.81
CA ALA A 29 -10.04 -5.18 6.08
C ALA A 29 -9.16 -6.07 6.98
N ALA A 30 -8.49 -7.08 6.41
CA ALA A 30 -7.58 -7.95 7.14
C ALA A 30 -6.41 -7.18 7.77
N VAL A 31 -5.81 -6.24 7.03
CA VAL A 31 -4.73 -5.40 7.57
C VAL A 31 -5.24 -4.48 8.69
N ARG A 32 -6.47 -3.96 8.59
CA ARG A 32 -7.08 -3.17 9.67
C ARG A 32 -7.29 -4.00 10.93
N GLN A 33 -7.81 -5.23 10.79
CA GLN A 33 -8.01 -6.11 11.92
C GLN A 33 -6.68 -6.47 12.59
N LEU A 34 -5.66 -6.82 11.80
CA LEU A 34 -4.33 -7.10 12.33
C LEU A 34 -3.73 -5.91 13.09
N ALA A 35 -3.97 -4.68 12.62
CA ALA A 35 -3.54 -3.49 13.34
C ALA A 35 -4.25 -3.34 14.69
N VAL A 36 -5.54 -3.67 14.78
CA VAL A 36 -6.29 -3.68 16.05
C VAL A 36 -5.73 -4.74 17.00
N ASP A 37 -5.52 -5.96 16.50
CA ASP A 37 -5.07 -7.09 17.33
C ASP A 37 -3.66 -6.86 17.91
N LEU A 38 -2.81 -6.13 17.19
CA LEU A 38 -1.45 -5.78 17.60
C LEU A 38 -1.34 -4.44 18.37
N ASP A 39 -2.45 -3.70 18.52
CA ASP A 39 -2.47 -2.32 19.03
C ASP A 39 -1.52 -1.37 18.24
N TRP A 40 -1.50 -1.53 16.91
CA TRP A 40 -0.64 -0.78 16.01
C TRP A 40 -1.43 0.19 15.13
N SER A 41 -0.74 1.19 14.60
CA SER A 41 -1.33 2.02 13.55
C SER A 41 -1.38 1.24 12.23
N TYR A 42 -2.41 1.46 11.42
CA TYR A 42 -2.53 0.86 10.08
C TYR A 42 -1.25 1.04 9.25
N SER A 43 -0.63 2.23 9.31
CA SER A 43 0.62 2.51 8.58
C SER A 43 1.81 1.69 9.07
N ASP A 44 1.92 1.45 10.38
CA ASP A 44 3.03 0.68 10.93
C ASP A 44 2.83 -0.83 10.66
N THR A 45 1.59 -1.32 10.68
CA THR A 45 1.24 -2.68 10.25
C THR A 45 1.57 -2.91 8.77
N VAL A 46 1.16 -2.00 7.87
CA VAL A 46 1.50 -2.07 6.44
C VAL A 46 3.02 -2.06 6.24
N ALA A 47 3.75 -1.18 6.93
CA ALA A 47 5.21 -1.12 6.82
C ALA A 47 5.88 -2.43 7.28
N ALA A 48 5.39 -3.05 8.35
CA ALA A 48 5.89 -4.34 8.83
C ALA A 48 5.62 -5.47 7.81
N LEU A 49 4.41 -5.53 7.25
CA LEU A 49 4.05 -6.51 6.23
C LEU A 49 4.87 -6.35 4.95
N ILE A 50 5.09 -5.12 4.48
CA ILE A 50 5.96 -4.84 3.34
C ILE A 50 7.39 -5.31 3.63
N ARG A 51 7.92 -4.98 4.81
CA ARG A 51 9.27 -5.41 5.21
C ARG A 51 9.40 -6.94 5.20
N PHE A 52 8.41 -7.63 5.74
CA PHE A 52 8.35 -9.09 5.73
C PHE A 52 8.28 -9.64 4.30
N GLY A 53 7.40 -9.11 3.45
CA GLY A 53 7.30 -9.53 2.05
C GLY A 53 8.60 -9.31 1.28
N MET A 54 9.32 -8.22 1.53
CA MET A 54 10.62 -7.94 0.90
C MET A 54 11.72 -8.94 1.29
N GLN A 55 11.61 -9.57 2.46
CA GLN A 55 12.52 -10.64 2.90
C GLN A 55 12.24 -11.97 2.18
N HIS A 56 11.03 -12.14 1.63
CA HIS A 56 10.56 -13.34 0.94
C HIS A 56 10.27 -13.08 -0.54
N ARG A 57 10.90 -12.04 -1.11
CA ARG A 57 10.60 -11.54 -2.45
C ARG A 57 10.85 -12.56 -3.56
N GLU A 58 11.71 -13.54 -3.31
CA GLU A 58 12.00 -14.66 -4.20
C GLU A 58 10.79 -15.59 -4.40
N GLN A 59 9.81 -15.54 -3.49
CA GLN A 59 8.57 -16.32 -3.57
C GLN A 59 7.48 -15.58 -4.34
N LEU A 60 7.70 -14.31 -4.69
CA LEU A 60 6.75 -13.57 -5.50
C LEU A 60 6.68 -14.17 -6.90
N PRO A 61 5.47 -14.42 -7.43
CA PRO A 61 5.33 -14.89 -8.79
C PRO A 61 5.94 -13.85 -9.73
N ILE A 62 6.93 -14.26 -10.53
CA ILE A 62 7.65 -13.39 -11.49
C ILE A 62 6.68 -12.78 -12.53
N ALA A 63 5.49 -13.35 -12.66
CA ALA A 63 4.43 -12.85 -13.51
C ALA A 63 3.31 -12.20 -12.68
N PHE A 64 3.51 -10.96 -12.22
CA PHE A 64 2.36 -10.05 -12.16
C PHE A 64 2.00 -9.75 -13.62
N THR A 65 1.18 -10.61 -14.23
CA THR A 65 0.41 -10.18 -15.40
C THR A 65 -0.36 -8.97 -14.91
N SER A 66 0.01 -7.79 -15.41
CA SER A 66 -0.79 -6.58 -15.27
C SER A 66 -2.23 -7.01 -15.46
N HIS A 67 -3.05 -6.96 -14.40
CA HIS A 67 -4.47 -7.22 -14.55
C HIS A 67 -4.90 -6.23 -15.63
N GLY A 68 -5.22 -6.75 -16.81
CA GLY A 68 -5.74 -5.95 -17.90
C GLY A 68 -6.88 -5.18 -17.29
N GLN A 69 -6.70 -3.87 -17.14
CA GLN A 69 -7.79 -2.99 -16.80
C GLN A 69 -8.72 -3.10 -18.01
N GLU A 70 -9.70 -3.98 -17.94
CA GLU A 70 -10.84 -3.91 -18.83
C GLU A 70 -11.48 -2.56 -18.57
N GLU A 71 -11.37 -1.67 -19.57
CA GLU A 71 -12.10 -0.42 -19.58
C GLU A 71 -13.58 -0.76 -19.50
N LEU A 72 -14.18 -0.52 -18.34
CA LEU A 72 -15.62 -0.57 -18.17
C LEU A 72 -16.23 0.37 -19.22
N PRO A 73 -17.16 -0.09 -20.08
CA PRO A 73 -17.78 0.78 -21.06
C PRO A 73 -18.46 1.93 -20.33
N LEU A 74 -18.07 3.16 -20.70
CA LEU A 74 -18.76 4.37 -20.28
C LEU A 74 -20.16 4.32 -20.89
N ASN A 75 -21.11 3.71 -20.17
CA ASN A 75 -22.51 3.83 -20.51
C ASN A 75 -22.85 5.32 -20.45
N LYS A 76 -22.96 5.94 -21.63
CA LYS A 76 -23.52 7.26 -21.79
C LYS A 76 -24.95 7.19 -21.27
N ALA A 77 -25.21 7.92 -20.21
CA ALA A 77 -26.57 8.21 -19.79
C ALA A 77 -27.29 8.86 -20.98
N SER A 78 -28.34 8.19 -21.45
CA SER A 78 -29.41 8.77 -22.25
C SER A 78 -30.71 8.64 -21.46
#